data_AF-A0A2N7QUU2-F1
#
_entry.id   AF-A0A2N7QUU2-F1
#
_cell.length_a   1.000
_cell.length_b   1.000
_cell.length_c   1.000
_cell.angle_alpha   90.00
_cell.angle_beta   90.00
_cell.angle_gamma   90.00
#
_symmetry.space_group_name_H-M   'P 1'
#
loop_
_entity.id
_entity.type
_entity.pdbx_description
1 polymer ?
#
loop_
_entity_poly.entity_id
_entity_poly.type
_entity_poly.pdbx_seq_one_letter_code
_entity_poly.pdbx_strand_id
1 'polypeptide(L)' 'MFRIEGASYPNGEGQAQSRQYELKGDELSYRVPARPDGNVPLSVWRRIGPP' A
#
# COMPACT_ATOMS: atom_id res chain seq x y z
N MET A 1 -8.59 -8.34 -0.70
CA MET A 1 -8.95 -7.51 0.47
C MET A 1 -8.13 -8.02 1.64
N PHE A 2 -7.43 -7.15 2.36
CA PHE A 2 -6.65 -7.53 3.53
C PHE A 2 -7.10 -6.68 4.73
N ARG A 3 -7.13 -7.29 5.92
CA ARG A 3 -7.42 -6.60 7.17
C ARG A 3 -6.10 -6.19 7.80
N ILE A 4 -5.95 -4.90 8.04
CA ILE A 4 -4.77 -4.37 8.71
C ILE A 4 -4.99 -4.50 10.22
N GLU A 5 -4.23 -5.37 10.88
CA GLU A 5 -4.28 -5.51 12.33
C GLU A 5 -3.53 -4.38 13.05
N GLY A 6 -2.40 -3.94 12.48
CA GLY A 6 -1.61 -2.82 13.00
C GLY A 6 -0.96 -2.03 11.87
N ALA A 7 -0.83 -0.72 12.05
CA ALA A 7 -0.24 0.19 11.07
C ALA A 7 0.65 1.22 11.76
N SER A 8 1.78 1.56 11.14
CA SER A 8 2.64 2.64 11.64
C SER A 8 1.96 4.01 11.69
N TYR A 9 0.85 4.17 10.97
CA TYR A 9 -0.04 5.32 11.07
C TYR A 9 -1.44 4.85 11.52
N PRO A 10 -2.04 5.49 12.53
CA PRO A 10 -3.30 5.04 13.13
C PRO A 10 -4.48 4.96 12.14
N ASN A 11 -4.41 5.74 11.05
CA ASN A 11 -5.45 5.75 10.02
C ASN A 11 -5.59 4.39 9.30
N GLY A 12 -4.65 3.46 9.42
CA GLY A 12 -4.69 2.15 8.79
C GLY A 12 -5.25 1.02 9.65
N GLU A 13 -5.32 1.18 10.98
CA GLU A 13 -5.66 0.07 11.89
C GLU A 13 -7.13 -0.33 11.79
N GLY A 14 -7.40 -1.63 11.76
CA GLY A 14 -8.74 -2.20 11.67
C GLY A 14 -9.42 -2.04 10.30
N GLN A 15 -8.82 -1.31 9.36
CA GLN A 15 -9.40 -1.10 8.04
C GLN A 15 -9.23 -2.32 7.15
N ALA A 16 -10.32 -2.71 6.49
CA ALA A 16 -10.29 -3.67 5.41
C ALA A 16 -10.05 -2.93 4.10
N GLN A 17 -8.91 -3.18 3.46
CA GLN A 17 -8.50 -2.44 2.28
C GLN A 17 -8.56 -3.30 1.02
N SER A 18 -9.25 -2.76 0.02
CA SER A 18 -9.25 -3.25 -1.36
C SER A 18 -8.39 -2.30 -2.17
N ARG A 19 -7.23 -2.78 -2.61
CA ARG A 19 -6.27 -1.98 -3.38
C ARG A 19 -6.17 -2.55 -4.79
N GLN A 20 -6.15 -1.65 -5.77
CA GLN A 20 -5.72 -2.01 -7.11
C GLN A 20 -4.19 -1.99 -7.12
N TYR A 21 -3.63 -3.12 -7.53
CA TYR A 21 -2.20 -3.31 -7.64
C TYR A 21 -1.82 -3.29 -9.12
N GLU A 22 -0.69 -2.65 -9.42
CA GLU A 22 -0.07 -2.70 -10.73
C GLU A 22 1.29 -3.37 -10.60
N LEU A 23 1.52 -4.44 -11.37
CA LEU A 23 2.79 -5.15 -11.43
C LEU A 23 3.44 -4.89 -12.79
N LYS A 24 4.63 -4.31 -12.77
CA LYS A 24 5.46 -4.04 -13.96
C LYS A 24 6.86 -4.58 -13.74
N GLY A 25 7.19 -5.68 -14.42
CA GLY A 25 8.45 -6.39 -14.18
C GLY A 25 8.56 -6.82 -12.72
N ASP A 26 9.58 -6.30 -12.04
CA ASP A 26 9.84 -6.57 -10.62
C ASP A 26 9.32 -5.49 -9.66
N GLU A 27 8.54 -4.54 -10.16
CA GLU A 27 7.96 -3.46 -9.37
C GLU A 27 6.45 -3.65 -9.19
N LEU A 28 6.03 -3.76 -7.93
CA LEU A 28 4.63 -3.75 -7.50
C LEU A 28 4.30 -2.37 -6.95
N SER A 29 3.25 -1.73 -7.47
CA SER A 29 2.82 -0.42 -6.99
C SER A 29 1.33 -0.39 -6.63
N TYR A 30 0.96 0.45 -5.66
CA TYR A 30 -0.44 0.65 -5.26
C TYR A 30 -0.61 1.99 -4.52
N ARG A 31 -1.80 2.59 -4.65
CA ARG A 31 -2.14 3.84 -3.95
C ARG A 31 -2.78 3.57 -2.60
N VAL A 32 -2.47 4.42 -1.61
CA VAL A 32 -3.16 4.47 -0.31
C VAL A 32 -4.28 5.51 -0.34
N PRO A 33 -5.29 5.43 0.56
CA PRO A 33 -6.30 6.47 0.66
C PRO A 33 -5.69 7.86 0.81
N ALA A 34 -6.37 8.87 0.25
CA ALA A 34 -5.91 10.26 0.35
C ALA A 34 -5.71 10.66 1.81
N ARG A 35 -4.62 11.37 2.08
CA ARG A 35 -4.40 12.04 3.35
C ARG A 35 -5.32 13.28 3.48
N PRO A 36 -5.52 13.82 4.69
CA PRO A 36 -6.34 15.01 4.88
C PRO A 36 -5.87 16.25 4.08
N ASP A 37 -4.60 16.29 3.70
CA ASP A 37 -4.02 17.34 2.84
C ASP A 37 -4.32 17.15 1.34
N GLY A 38 -5.08 16.10 0.97
CA GLY A 38 -5.44 15.77 -0.40
C GLY A 38 -4.37 14.98 -1.16
N ASN A 39 -3.19 14.76 -0.59
CA ASN A 39 -2.14 13.97 -1.24
C ASN A 39 -2.52 12.48 -1.22
N VAL A 40 -2.30 11.81 -2.35
CA VAL A 40 -2.52 10.35 -2.50
C VAL A 40 -1.17 9.66 -2.68
N PRO A 41 -0.61 9.07 -1.61
CA PRO A 41 0.68 8.38 -1.70
C PRO A 41 0.62 7.14 -2.60
N LEU A 42 1.69 6.95 -3.37
CA LEU A 42 1.98 5.73 -4.11
C LEU A 42 3.03 4.92 -3.34
N SER A 43 2.68 3.70 -2.97
CA SER A 43 3.64 2.72 -2.46
C SER A 43 4.25 1.95 -3.62
N VAL A 44 5.56 1.75 -3.58
CA VAL A 44 6.33 1.03 -4.59
C VAL A 44 7.19 -0.02 -3.88
N TRP A 45 7.06 -1.27 -4.29
CA TRP A 45 7.75 -2.42 -3.75
C TRP A 45 8.54 -3.07 -4.87
N ARG A 46 9.79 -3.43 -4.61
CA ARG A 46 10.63 -4.15 -5.56
C ARG A 46 10.87 -5.57 -5.08
N ARG A 47 10.74 -6.53 -5.98
CA ARG A 47 11.09 -7.93 -5.70
C ARG A 47 12.56 -7.99 -5.27
N ILE A 48 12.81 -8.61 -4.13
CA ILE A 48 14.18 -8.95 -3.73
C ILE A 48 14.57 -10.22 -4.50
N GLY A 49 15.68 -10.16 -5.22
CA GLY A 49 16.25 -11.32 -5.91
C GLY A 49 16.87 -12.34 -4.94
N PRO A 50 17.37 -13.47 -5.46
CA PRO A 50 18.22 -14.35 -4.66
C PRO A 50 19.40 -13.55 -4.05
N PRO A 51 19.88 -13.95 -2.85
CA PRO A 51 20.99 -13.27 -2.18
C PRO A 51 22.28 -13.28 -3.02
#